data_AF-A0A848YIP9-F1
#
_entry.id   AF-A0A848YIP9-F1
#
_cell.length_a   1.000
_cell.length_b   1.000
_cell.length_c   1.000
_cell.angle_alpha   90.00
_cell.angle_beta   90.00
_cell.angle_gamma   90.00
#
_symmetry.space_group_name_H-M   'P 1'
#
loop_
_entity.id
_entity.type
_entity.pdbx_description
1 polymer ?
#
loop_
_entity_poly.entity_id
_entity_poly.type
_entity_poly.pdbx_seq_one_letter_code
_entity_poly.pdbx_strand_id
1 'polypeptide(L)'
;MAYESGSLDATLAAAAGQDIGLLAELRTALVESAEKQLDLLRRSRCDGNWQIAAMRLKGLAASFHAETLFDAAEEALTCAPGDPVVTRRIEAAIAALRGQDLTPFGIDH
;
A
#
# COMPACT_ATOMS: atom_id res chain seq x y z
N MET A 1 -5.22 -4.83 13.11
CA MET A 1 -5.63 -4.10 11.90
C MET A 1 -6.13 -2.67 12.15
N ALA A 2 -6.42 -2.24 13.39
CA ALA A 2 -6.79 -0.84 13.67
C ALA A 2 -5.58 0.11 13.86
N TYR A 3 -4.44 -0.41 14.32
CA TYR A 3 -3.25 0.40 14.64
C TYR A 3 -2.58 0.99 13.39
N GLU A 4 -2.38 0.18 12.36
CA GLU A 4 -1.77 0.59 11.10
C GLU A 4 -2.59 1.67 10.38
N SER A 5 -3.92 1.49 10.30
CA SER A 5 -4.80 2.51 9.70
C SER A 5 -4.69 3.84 10.45
N GLY A 6 -4.58 3.80 11.79
CA GLY A 6 -4.35 5.01 12.59
C GLY A 6 -3.02 5.71 12.32
N SER A 7 -1.93 4.95 12.10
CA SER A 7 -0.59 5.52 11.82
C SER A 7 -0.51 6.14 10.42
N LEU A 8 -1.08 5.46 9.43
CA LEU A 8 -1.21 5.97 8.07
C LEU A 8 -2.06 7.25 8.03
N ASP A 9 -3.25 7.22 8.62
CA ASP A 9 -4.17 8.36 8.67
C ASP A 9 -3.53 9.56 9.38
N ALA A 10 -2.79 9.33 10.47
CA ALA A 10 -2.05 10.40 11.16
C ALA A 10 -0.96 11.01 10.26
N THR A 11 -0.25 10.20 9.49
CA THR A 11 0.80 10.68 8.57
C THR A 11 0.20 11.52 7.44
N LEU A 12 -0.90 11.06 6.84
CA LEU A 12 -1.61 11.78 5.79
C LEU A 12 -2.23 13.09 6.32
N ALA A 13 -2.87 13.05 7.49
CA ALA A 13 -3.42 14.23 8.14
C ALA A 13 -2.34 15.24 8.54
N ALA A 14 -1.17 14.80 8.98
CA ALA A 14 -0.04 15.68 9.26
C ALA A 14 0.45 16.43 8.01
N ALA A 15 0.40 15.80 6.83
CA ALA A 15 0.77 16.41 5.56
C ALA A 15 -0.34 17.33 4.98
N ALA A 16 -1.61 16.94 5.12
CA ALA A 16 -2.77 17.67 4.59
C ALA A 16 -3.32 18.76 5.53
N GLY A 17 -2.97 18.71 6.83
CA GLY A 17 -3.49 19.61 7.85
C GLY A 17 -4.97 19.38 8.14
N GLN A 18 -5.81 20.39 7.88
CA GLN A 18 -7.28 20.32 8.07
C GLN A 18 -8.04 20.21 6.74
N ASP A 19 -7.33 20.07 5.62
CA ASP A 19 -7.93 19.94 4.30
C ASP A 19 -8.25 18.47 4.01
N ILE A 20 -9.53 18.13 4.10
CA ILE A 20 -10.03 16.78 3.85
C ILE A 20 -9.89 16.39 2.36
N GLY A 21 -9.97 17.36 1.45
CA GLY A 21 -9.77 17.14 0.02
C GLY A 21 -8.33 16.73 -0.27
N LEU A 22 -7.37 17.48 0.27
CA LEU A 22 -5.95 17.17 0.14
C LEU A 22 -5.58 15.81 0.77
N LEU A 23 -6.20 15.44 1.89
CA LEU A 23 -6.01 14.12 2.50
C LEU A 23 -6.45 13.00 1.55
N ALA A 24 -7.62 13.13 0.91
CA ALA A 24 -8.12 12.16 -0.05
C ALA A 24 -7.24 12.07 -1.31
N GLU A 25 -6.72 13.20 -1.80
CA GLU A 25 -5.78 13.24 -2.91
C GLU A 25 -4.45 12.54 -2.57
N LEU A 26 -3.88 12.82 -1.39
CA LEU A 26 -2.65 12.17 -0.93
C LEU A 26 -2.82 10.65 -0.77
N ARG A 27 -3.97 10.22 -0.23
CA ARG A 27 -4.30 8.79 -0.13
C ARG A 27 -4.39 8.16 -1.52
N THR A 28 -5.04 8.83 -2.46
CA THR A 28 -5.17 8.35 -3.85
C THR A 28 -3.80 8.23 -4.50
N ALA A 29 -2.96 9.27 -4.40
CA ALA A 29 -1.61 9.27 -4.95
C ALA A 29 -0.71 8.17 -4.34
N LEU A 30 -0.85 7.89 -3.03
CA LEU A 30 -0.15 6.79 -2.37
C LEU A 30 -0.55 5.43 -2.97
N VAL A 31 -1.86 5.19 -3.09
CA VAL A 31 -2.40 3.94 -3.65
C VAL A 31 -1.93 3.76 -5.09
N GLU A 32 -2.06 4.78 -5.95
CA GLU A 32 -1.61 4.73 -7.34
C GLU A 32 -0.11 4.43 -7.46
N SER A 33 0.70 5.03 -6.57
CA SER A 33 2.15 4.79 -6.52
C SER A 33 2.47 3.33 -6.14
N ALA A 34 1.75 2.78 -5.16
CA ALA A 34 1.92 1.39 -4.74
C ALA A 34 1.48 0.39 -5.83
N GLU A 35 0.35 0.65 -6.50
CA GLU A 35 -0.14 -0.16 -7.63
C GLU A 35 0.84 -0.18 -8.79
N LYS A 36 1.49 0.95 -9.07
CA LYS A 36 2.55 1.02 -10.08
C LYS A 36 3.75 0.14 -9.73
N GLN A 37 4.18 0.08 -8.47
CA GLN A 37 5.26 -0.83 -8.08
C GLN A 37 4.82 -2.30 -8.15
N LEU A 38 3.58 -2.61 -7.79
CA LEU A 38 3.02 -3.96 -7.92
C LEU A 38 2.96 -4.41 -9.40
N ASP A 39 2.57 -3.55 -10.32
CA ASP A 39 2.61 -3.84 -11.76
C ASP A 39 4.06 -4.10 -12.24
N LEU A 40 5.04 -3.31 -11.78
CA LEU A 40 6.45 -3.55 -12.09
C LEU A 40 6.98 -4.87 -11.52
N LEU A 41 6.58 -5.24 -10.30
CA LEU A 41 6.87 -6.55 -9.70
C LEU A 41 6.30 -7.68 -10.56
N ARG A 42 5.01 -7.61 -10.92
CA ARG A 42 4.32 -8.61 -11.76
C ARG A 42 4.97 -8.81 -13.14
N ARG A 43 5.58 -7.76 -13.69
CA ARG A 43 6.27 -7.80 -14.99
C ARG A 43 7.74 -8.17 -14.91
N SER A 44 8.32 -8.26 -13.72
CA SER A 44 9.74 -8.56 -13.53
C SER A 44 10.05 -9.98 -13.96
N ARG A 45 11.00 -10.14 -14.89
CA ARG A 45 11.43 -11.44 -15.43
C ARG A 45 12.76 -11.94 -14.86
N CYS A 46 13.44 -11.11 -14.08
CA CYS A 46 14.71 -11.41 -13.43
C CYS A 46 14.69 -10.91 -11.99
N ASP A 47 15.53 -11.52 -11.16
CA ASP A 47 15.65 -11.19 -9.73
C ASP A 47 15.95 -9.71 -9.50
N GLY A 48 16.79 -9.10 -10.34
CA GLY A 48 17.17 -7.69 -10.20
C GLY A 48 15.99 -6.72 -10.32
N ASN A 49 15.14 -6.88 -11.33
CA ASN A 49 13.97 -6.01 -11.52
C ASN A 49 12.97 -6.19 -10.37
N TRP A 50 12.81 -7.43 -9.91
CA TRP A 50 11.95 -7.77 -8.78
C TRP A 50 12.44 -7.12 -7.48
N GLN A 51 13.72 -7.28 -7.15
CA GLN A 51 14.34 -6.68 -5.97
C GLN A 51 14.20 -5.16 -5.94
N ILE A 52 14.44 -4.49 -7.08
CA ILE A 52 14.31 -3.03 -7.17
C ILE A 52 12.86 -2.57 -6.95
N ALA A 53 11.89 -3.25 -7.56
CA ALA A 53 10.48 -2.91 -7.39
C ALA A 53 9.99 -3.18 -5.95
N ALA A 54 10.42 -4.29 -5.34
CA ALA A 54 10.12 -4.62 -3.93
C ALA A 54 10.76 -3.61 -2.97
N MET A 55 12.01 -3.21 -3.17
CA MET A 55 12.67 -2.18 -2.34
C MET A 55 11.97 -0.82 -2.44
N ARG A 56 11.54 -0.42 -3.65
CA ARG A 56 10.78 0.81 -3.85
C ARG A 56 9.44 0.78 -3.14
N LEU A 57 8.73 -0.36 -3.21
CA LEU A 57 7.47 -0.55 -2.51
C LEU A 57 7.68 -0.51 -0.99
N LYS A 58 8.72 -1.16 -0.48
CA LYS A 58 9.11 -1.12 0.95
C LYS A 58 9.39 0.29 1.44
N GLY A 59 10.17 1.08 0.69
CA GLY A 59 10.48 2.46 1.04
C GLY A 59 9.24 3.38 1.02
N LEU A 60 8.33 3.15 0.08
CA LEU A 60 7.04 3.83 0.04
C LEU A 60 6.23 3.51 1.30
N ALA A 61 6.07 2.22 1.63
CA ALA A 61 5.33 1.79 2.81
C ALA A 61 5.91 2.35 4.12
N ALA A 62 7.24 2.36 4.26
CA ALA A 62 7.92 2.92 5.42
C ALA A 62 7.64 4.41 5.62
N SER A 63 7.60 5.19 4.54
CA SER A 63 7.36 6.65 4.60
C SER A 63 5.97 7.00 5.14
N PHE A 64 4.99 6.12 4.95
CA PHE A 64 3.60 6.30 5.36
C PHE A 64 3.20 5.42 6.55
N HIS A 65 4.15 4.72 7.17
CA HIS A 65 3.92 3.80 8.29
C HIS A 65 2.88 2.71 7.97
N ALA A 66 2.85 2.24 6.72
CA ALA A 66 1.95 1.18 6.25
C ALA A 66 2.57 -0.20 6.53
N GLU A 67 2.50 -0.67 7.77
CA GLU A 67 3.18 -1.90 8.24
C GLU A 67 2.86 -3.15 7.41
N THR A 68 1.59 -3.42 7.08
CA THR A 68 1.18 -4.60 6.30
C THR A 68 1.76 -4.55 4.89
N LEU A 69 1.83 -3.37 4.27
CA LEU A 69 2.47 -3.21 2.97
C LEU A 69 3.99 -3.34 3.08
N PHE A 70 4.58 -2.83 4.16
CA PHE A 70 6.01 -2.94 4.44
C PHE A 70 6.42 -4.40 4.58
N ASP A 71 5.72 -5.18 5.41
CA ASP A 71 5.97 -6.60 5.63
C ASP A 71 5.80 -7.42 4.34
N ALA A 72 4.75 -7.14 3.56
CA ALA A 72 4.54 -7.82 2.28
C ALA A 72 5.65 -7.50 1.27
N ALA A 73 6.18 -6.26 1.28
CA ALA A 73 7.31 -5.89 0.45
C ALA A 73 8.64 -6.50 0.95
N GLU A 74 8.82 -6.66 2.26
CA GLU A 74 9.96 -7.40 2.83
C GLU A 74 9.94 -8.87 2.44
N GLU A 75 8.78 -9.53 2.54
CA GLU A 75 8.61 -10.91 2.09
C GLU A 75 8.97 -11.04 0.61
N ALA A 76 8.56 -10.08 -0.22
CA ALA A 76 8.88 -10.09 -1.64
C ALA A 76 10.41 -10.06 -1.88
N LEU A 77 11.19 -9.38 -1.05
CA LEU A 77 12.65 -9.37 -1.16
C LEU A 77 13.29 -10.73 -0.87
N THR A 78 12.58 -11.64 -0.21
CA THR A 78 13.06 -12.99 0.12
C THR A 78 12.50 -14.08 -0.80
N CYS A 79 11.48 -13.77 -1.60
CA CYS A 79 10.83 -14.69 -2.52
C CYS A 79 11.44 -14.64 -3.94
N ALA A 80 11.18 -15.69 -4.71
CA ALA A 80 11.49 -15.72 -6.14
C ALA A 80 10.54 -14.77 -6.92
N PRO A 81 11.01 -14.20 -8.06
CA PRO A 81 10.16 -13.37 -8.89
C PRO A 81 8.88 -14.06 -9.35
N GLY A 82 7.77 -13.34 -9.26
CA GLY A 82 6.46 -13.83 -9.68
C GLY A 82 5.78 -14.77 -8.69
N ASP A 83 6.28 -14.87 -7.46
CA ASP A 83 5.59 -15.63 -6.40
C ASP A 83 4.14 -15.11 -6.22
N PRO A 84 3.13 -15.96 -6.45
CA PRO A 84 1.73 -15.54 -6.43
C PRO A 84 1.21 -15.25 -5.01
N VAL A 85 1.82 -15.84 -3.98
CA VAL A 85 1.42 -15.64 -2.58
C VAL A 85 1.76 -14.21 -2.17
N VAL A 86 3.02 -13.82 -2.35
CA VAL A 86 3.46 -12.47 -1.96
C VAL A 86 2.78 -11.39 -2.81
N THR A 87 2.59 -11.65 -4.11
CA THR A 87 1.88 -10.73 -5.00
C THR A 87 0.43 -10.47 -4.54
N ARG A 88 -0.29 -11.51 -4.09
CA ARG A 88 -1.65 -11.38 -3.54
C ARG A 88 -1.65 -10.65 -2.20
N ARG A 89 -0.65 -10.88 -1.35
CA ARG A 89 -0.51 -10.16 -0.06
C ARG A 89 -0.28 -8.67 -0.29
N ILE A 90 0.58 -8.31 -1.22
CA ILE A 90 0.80 -6.91 -1.61
C ILE A 90 -0.49 -6.28 -2.13
N GLU A 91 -1.22 -6.97 -3.01
CA GLU A 91 -2.50 -6.48 -3.54
C GLU A 91 -3.54 -6.25 -2.44
N ALA A 92 -3.66 -7.18 -1.48
CA ALA A 92 -4.54 -7.02 -0.33
C ALA A 92 -4.11 -5.85 0.57
N ALA A 93 -2.82 -5.66 0.80
CA ALA A 93 -2.29 -4.54 1.56
C ALA A 93 -2.59 -3.19 0.87
N ILE A 94 -2.40 -3.10 -0.46
CA ILE A 94 -2.75 -1.91 -1.24
C ILE A 94 -4.25 -1.64 -1.20
N ALA A 95 -5.09 -2.68 -1.29
CA ALA A 95 -6.54 -2.53 -1.17
C ALA A 95 -6.94 -1.97 0.21
N ALA A 96 -6.26 -2.36 1.29
CA ALA A 96 -6.51 -1.82 2.63
C ALA A 96 -6.15 -0.32 2.74
N LEU A 97 -5.15 0.17 2.00
CA LEU A 97 -4.77 1.60 1.99
C LEU A 97 -5.86 2.52 1.45
N ARG A 98 -6.76 2.00 0.61
CA ARG A 98 -7.92 2.75 0.11
C ARG A 98 -8.90 3.11 1.24
N GLY A 99 -8.73 2.51 2.43
CA GLY A 99 -9.74 2.43 3.45
C GLY A 99 -10.70 1.30 3.09
N GLN A 100 -10.98 0.40 4.04
CA GLN A 100 -12.24 -0.36 3.93
C GLN A 100 -13.34 0.68 3.77
N ASP A 101 -14.13 0.54 2.71
CA ASP A 101 -15.34 1.31 2.49
C ASP A 101 -16.09 1.38 3.82
N LEU A 102 -15.97 2.50 4.52
CA LEU A 102 -16.93 2.87 5.53
C LEU A 102 -18.18 3.16 4.71
N THR A 103 -18.92 2.12 4.33
CA THR A 103 -20.27 2.25 3.83
C THR A 103 -20.97 3.18 4.83
N PRO A 104 -21.36 4.42 4.47
CA PRO A 104 -21.97 5.29 5.47
C PRO A 104 -23.42 4.91 5.76
N PHE A 105 -24.00 3.94 5.05
CA PHE A 105 -25.42 3.65 5.18
C PHE A 105 -25.75 2.17 4.95
N GLY A 106 -25.72 1.40 6.03
CA GLY A 106 -26.79 0.45 6.27
C GLY A 106 -28.03 1.22 6.69
N ILE A 107 -28.84 1.66 5.74
CA ILE A 107 -30.25 2.00 6.00
C ILE A 107 -31.06 0.77 5.64
N ASP A 108 -31.65 0.18 6.68
CA ASP A 108 -32.85 -0.64 6.63
C ASP A 108 -33.83 -0.11 5.58
N HIS A 109 -34.24 -0.97 4.64
CA HIS A 109 -35.52 -0.81 3.97
C HIS A 109 -36.17 -2.15 3.64
#